data_AF-A0A3E0VAB6-F1
#
_entry.id   AF-A0A3E0VAB6-F1
#
_cell.length_a   1.000
_cell.length_b   1.000
_cell.length_c   1.000
_cell.angle_alpha   90.00
_cell.angle_beta   90.00
_cell.angle_gamma   90.00
#
_symmetry.space_group_name_H-M   'P 1'
#
loop_
_entity.id
_entity.type
_entity.pdbx_description
1 polymer ?
#
loop_
_entity_poly.entity_id
_entity_poly.type
_entity_poly.pdbx_seq_one_letter_code
_entity_poly.pdbx_strand_id
1 'polypeptide(L)'
;MSSGAKAAAHHADISDMVEEALAGGGARAASFEAGMINGVHYLQLVEPIKQLKREGRLIEALGLCNAAIVGAENAREGREPAPWYTEQAAIIYRKLGQRDNEIAVLQRWLRVSPADRREGSQIKERLDKLLP
;
A
#
# COMPACT_ATOMS: atom_id res chain seq x y z
N MET A 1 -15.94 -20.96 9.01
CA MET A 1 -16.05 -19.58 8.46
C MET A 1 -15.67 -19.58 6.99
N SER A 2 -16.41 -18.89 6.13
CA SER A 2 -16.08 -18.74 4.70
C SER A 2 -14.84 -17.84 4.52
N SER A 3 -14.23 -17.86 3.32
CA SER A 3 -13.12 -16.97 2.97
C SER A 3 -13.52 -15.48 3.06
N GLY A 4 -14.75 -15.14 2.70
CA GLY A 4 -15.31 -13.79 2.85
C GLY A 4 -15.46 -13.36 4.31
N ALA A 5 -15.96 -14.24 5.18
CA ALA A 5 -16.09 -13.95 6.61
C ALA A 5 -14.72 -13.71 7.27
N LYS A 6 -13.68 -14.46 6.88
CA LYS A 6 -12.31 -14.25 7.37
C LYS A 6 -11.73 -12.90 6.93
N ALA A 7 -11.97 -12.49 5.69
CA ALA A 7 -11.53 -11.19 5.17
C ALA A 7 -12.23 -10.02 5.89
N ALA A 8 -13.54 -10.14 6.12
CA ALA A 8 -14.31 -9.15 6.86
C ALA A 8 -13.84 -9.01 8.31
N ALA A 9 -13.61 -10.13 9.01
CA ALA A 9 -13.09 -10.11 10.38
C ALA A 9 -11.71 -9.44 10.45
N HIS A 10 -10.79 -9.82 9.56
CA HIS A 10 -9.46 -9.21 9.52
C HIS A 10 -9.52 -7.69 9.23
N HIS A 11 -10.44 -7.24 8.36
CA HIS A 11 -10.63 -5.81 8.12
C HIS A 11 -11.19 -5.07 9.34
N ALA A 12 -12.10 -5.69 10.08
CA ALA A 12 -12.62 -5.15 11.34
C ALA A 12 -11.51 -5.03 12.38
N ASP A 13 -10.72 -6.09 12.59
CA ASP A 13 -9.59 -6.09 13.54
C ASP A 13 -8.59 -4.94 13.25
N ILE A 14 -8.28 -4.70 11.97
CA ILE A 14 -7.40 -3.59 11.56
C ILE A 14 -8.05 -2.23 11.82
N SER A 15 -9.36 -2.11 11.62
CA SER A 15 -10.09 -0.86 11.85
C SER A 15 -10.14 -0.53 13.34
N ASP A 16 -10.43 -1.52 14.19
CA ASP A 16 -10.46 -1.38 15.65
C ASP A 16 -9.06 -0.99 16.17
N MET A 17 -8.00 -1.63 15.67
CA MET A 17 -6.62 -1.29 16.02
C MET A 17 -6.26 0.16 15.65
N VAL A 18 -6.71 0.63 14.49
CA VAL A 18 -6.48 2.02 14.05
C VAL A 18 -7.24 2.99 14.93
N GLU A 19 -8.50 2.72 15.23
CA GLU A 19 -9.33 3.55 16.09
C GLU A 19 -8.74 3.65 17.51
N GLU A 20 -8.34 2.52 18.10
CA GLU A 20 -7.69 2.48 19.41
C GLU A 20 -6.37 3.27 19.40
N ALA A 21 -5.55 3.11 18.36
CA ALA A 21 -4.28 3.82 18.25
C ALA A 21 -4.46 5.34 18.15
N LEU A 22 -5.46 5.81 17.41
CA LEU A 22 -5.78 7.23 17.26
C LEU A 22 -6.39 7.80 18.55
N ALA A 23 -7.29 7.05 19.21
CA ALA A 23 -7.93 7.47 20.45
C ALA A 23 -6.96 7.56 21.64
N GLY A 24 -5.92 6.73 21.65
CA GLY A 24 -4.93 6.68 22.74
C GLY A 24 -4.03 7.93 22.86
N GLY A 25 -3.97 8.78 21.83
CA GLY A 25 -3.14 9.99 21.82
C GLY A 25 -1.62 9.73 21.83
N GLY A 26 -0.85 10.80 22.04
CA GLY A 26 0.61 10.74 22.18
C GLY A 26 1.35 10.29 20.92
N ALA A 27 2.54 9.72 21.11
CA ALA A 27 3.43 9.35 19.99
C ALA A 27 2.82 8.27 19.08
N ARG A 28 2.01 7.35 19.63
CA ARG A 28 1.36 6.30 18.84
C ARG A 28 0.27 6.87 17.94
N ALA A 29 -0.58 7.76 18.46
CA ALA A 29 -1.58 8.44 17.64
C ALA A 29 -0.92 9.26 16.53
N ALA A 30 0.12 10.04 16.85
CA ALA A 30 0.84 10.84 15.85
C ALA A 30 1.45 9.98 14.72
N SER A 31 1.98 8.80 15.06
CA SER A 31 2.48 7.81 14.09
C SER A 31 1.37 7.32 13.16
N PHE A 32 0.20 6.98 13.70
CA PHE A 32 -0.96 6.54 12.91
C PHE A 32 -1.59 7.68 12.10
N GLU A 33 -1.65 8.89 12.64
CA GLU A 33 -2.14 10.09 11.93
C GLU A 33 -1.33 10.36 10.66
N ALA A 34 0.00 10.13 10.68
CA ALA A 34 0.83 10.26 9.49
C ALA A 34 0.36 9.33 8.35
N GLY A 35 -0.20 8.17 8.67
CA GLY A 35 -0.73 7.22 7.70
C GLY A 35 -2.15 7.48 7.20
N MET A 36 -2.82 8.54 7.68
CA MET A 36 -4.21 8.87 7.33
C MET A 36 -4.32 9.61 6.01
N ILE A 37 -5.01 9.02 5.03
CA ILE A 37 -5.28 9.61 3.72
C ILE A 37 -6.79 9.65 3.51
N ASN A 38 -7.34 10.84 3.20
CA ASN A 38 -8.76 11.04 2.91
C ASN A 38 -9.70 10.46 3.99
N GLY A 39 -9.31 10.57 5.27
CA GLY A 39 -10.10 10.09 6.40
C GLY A 39 -10.01 8.58 6.68
N VAL A 40 -9.13 7.84 5.99
CA VAL A 40 -8.91 6.40 6.21
C VAL A 40 -7.42 6.12 6.38
N HIS A 41 -7.06 5.22 7.29
CA HIS A 41 -5.67 4.80 7.45
C HIS A 41 -5.27 3.84 6.32
N TYR A 42 -4.06 3.98 5.78
CA TYR A 42 -3.64 3.17 4.63
C TYR A 42 -3.73 1.65 4.87
N LEU A 43 -3.56 1.18 6.12
CA LEU A 43 -3.71 -0.23 6.50
C LEU A 43 -5.13 -0.77 6.28
N GLN A 44 -6.15 0.07 6.40
CA GLN A 44 -7.55 -0.32 6.18
C GLN A 44 -7.84 -0.56 4.68
N LEU A 45 -6.98 -0.08 3.77
CA LEU A 45 -7.21 -0.21 2.33
C LEU A 45 -6.87 -1.60 1.76
N VAL A 46 -6.22 -2.49 2.54
CA VAL A 46 -5.78 -3.81 2.07
C VAL A 46 -6.93 -4.68 1.56
N GLU A 47 -7.97 -4.89 2.37
CA GLU A 47 -9.11 -5.74 1.98
C GLU A 47 -9.97 -5.11 0.88
N PRO A 48 -10.29 -3.78 0.91
CA PRO A 48 -10.91 -3.09 -0.23
C PRO A 48 -10.15 -3.26 -1.55
N ILE A 49 -8.82 -3.12 -1.55
CA ILE A 49 -7.98 -3.35 -2.74
C ILE A 49 -8.11 -4.79 -3.22
N LYS A 50 -7.99 -5.78 -2.31
CA LYS A 50 -8.13 -7.20 -2.66
C LYS A 50 -9.49 -7.49 -3.27
N GLN A 51 -10.56 -6.91 -2.72
CA GLN A 51 -11.92 -7.12 -3.21
C GLN A 51 -12.12 -6.54 -4.61
N LEU A 52 -11.76 -5.28 -4.84
CA LEU A 52 -11.85 -4.63 -6.15
C LEU A 52 -11.05 -5.41 -7.22
N LYS A 53 -9.87 -5.92 -6.85
CA LYS A 53 -9.07 -6.77 -7.74
C LYS A 53 -9.74 -8.09 -8.09
N ARG A 54 -10.45 -8.73 -7.15
CA ARG A 54 -11.22 -9.97 -7.40
C ARG A 54 -12.42 -9.70 -8.32
N GLU A 55 -13.03 -8.52 -8.19
CA GLU A 55 -14.15 -8.07 -9.02
C GLU A 55 -13.73 -7.55 -10.42
N GLY A 56 -12.42 -7.52 -10.72
CA GLY A 56 -11.91 -7.00 -11.99
C GLY A 56 -11.95 -5.47 -12.10
N ARG A 57 -12.31 -4.75 -11.02
CA ARG A 57 -12.38 -3.29 -10.95
C ARG A 57 -10.99 -2.67 -10.75
N LEU A 58 -10.12 -2.89 -11.73
CA LEU A 58 -8.69 -2.59 -11.63
C LEU A 58 -8.38 -1.09 -11.47
N ILE A 59 -9.14 -0.22 -12.14
CA ILE A 59 -8.93 1.24 -12.04
C ILE A 59 -9.24 1.74 -10.63
N GLU A 60 -10.31 1.24 -10.02
CA GLU A 60 -10.69 1.60 -8.65
C GLU A 60 -9.70 1.03 -7.63
N ALA A 61 -9.28 -0.23 -7.82
CA ALA A 61 -8.22 -0.81 -7.01
C ALA A 61 -6.92 0.01 -7.09
N LEU A 62 -6.56 0.49 -8.28
CA LEU A 62 -5.39 1.33 -8.49
C LEU A 62 -5.52 2.67 -7.76
N GLY A 63 -6.72 3.28 -7.77
CA GLY A 63 -7.01 4.49 -6.99
C GLY A 63 -6.71 4.28 -5.50
N LEU A 64 -7.16 3.17 -4.93
CA LEU A 64 -6.87 2.83 -3.54
C LEU A 64 -5.40 2.51 -3.29
N CYS A 65 -4.71 1.81 -4.19
CA CYS A 65 -3.27 1.59 -4.08
C CYS A 65 -2.50 2.91 -4.05
N ASN A 66 -2.82 3.85 -4.94
CA ASN A 66 -2.15 5.16 -5.00
C ASN A 66 -2.39 5.98 -3.72
N ALA A 67 -3.61 5.95 -3.17
CA ALA A 67 -3.91 6.56 -1.87
C ALA A 67 -3.10 5.91 -0.74
N ALA A 68 -3.07 4.57 -0.69
CA ALA A 68 -2.33 3.83 0.33
C ALA A 68 -0.81 4.05 0.24
N ILE A 69 -0.24 4.21 -0.96
CA ILE A 69 1.17 4.55 -1.16
C ILE A 69 1.52 5.87 -0.47
N VAL A 70 0.68 6.90 -0.61
CA VAL A 70 0.89 8.20 0.07
C VAL A 70 0.89 8.02 1.59
N GLY A 71 -0.06 7.27 2.14
CA GLY A 71 -0.10 7.00 3.58
C GLY A 71 1.09 6.20 4.09
N ALA A 72 1.50 5.17 3.34
CA ALA A 72 2.68 4.39 3.67
C ALA A 72 3.99 5.21 3.59
N GLU A 73 4.09 6.17 2.65
CA GLU A 73 5.23 7.07 2.53
C GLU A 73 5.31 8.06 3.70
N ASN A 74 4.17 8.59 4.14
CA ASN A 74 4.10 9.50 5.27
C ASN A 74 4.40 8.79 6.60
N ALA A 75 3.88 7.57 6.79
CA ALA A 75 4.05 6.78 8.01
C ALA A 75 5.37 5.99 8.10
N ARG A 76 6.32 6.21 7.19
CA ARG A 76 7.49 5.34 7.05
C ARG A 76 8.52 5.45 8.17
N GLU A 77 8.51 6.52 8.97
CA GLU A 77 9.42 6.69 10.14
C GLU A 77 10.90 6.36 9.87
N GLY A 78 11.42 6.82 8.72
CA GLY A 78 12.81 6.57 8.31
C GLY A 78 13.08 5.19 7.71
N ARG A 79 12.06 4.32 7.63
CA ARG A 79 12.07 3.04 6.92
C ARG A 79 11.57 3.21 5.48
N GLU A 80 11.60 2.11 4.74
CA GLU A 80 10.91 1.94 3.47
C GLU A 80 9.39 2.00 3.67
N PRO A 81 8.62 2.63 2.75
CA PRO A 81 7.18 2.52 2.76
C PRO A 81 6.76 1.05 2.63
N ALA A 82 5.63 0.66 3.22
CA ALA A 82 5.08 -0.68 3.08
C ALA A 82 4.99 -1.09 1.58
N PRO A 83 5.75 -2.10 1.11
CA PRO A 83 5.95 -2.35 -0.31
C PRO A 83 4.70 -2.87 -1.03
N TRP A 84 3.81 -3.55 -0.29
CA TRP A 84 2.66 -4.26 -0.84
C TRP A 84 1.77 -3.38 -1.75
N TYR A 85 1.51 -2.12 -1.39
CA TYR A 85 0.67 -1.23 -2.20
C TYR A 85 1.33 -0.84 -3.52
N THR A 86 2.65 -0.63 -3.50
CA THR A 86 3.45 -0.39 -4.72
C THR A 86 3.46 -1.62 -5.60
N GLU A 87 3.65 -2.81 -5.03
CA GLU A 87 3.58 -4.07 -5.77
C GLU A 87 2.20 -4.28 -6.40
N GLN A 88 1.11 -4.00 -5.66
CA GLN A 88 -0.24 -4.11 -6.20
C GLN A 88 -0.48 -3.10 -7.33
N ALA A 89 -0.03 -1.85 -7.18
CA ALA A 89 -0.12 -0.85 -8.23
C ALA A 89 0.65 -1.28 -9.49
N ALA A 90 1.90 -1.75 -9.34
CA ALA A 90 2.72 -2.26 -10.45
C ALA A 90 2.03 -3.44 -11.17
N ILE A 91 1.47 -4.39 -10.42
CA ILE A 91 0.70 -5.51 -10.99
C ILE A 91 -0.51 -5.00 -11.78
N ILE A 92 -1.22 -4.00 -11.27
CA ILE A 92 -2.39 -3.43 -11.95
C ILE A 92 -1.98 -2.68 -13.22
N TYR A 93 -0.96 -1.81 -13.16
CA TYR A 93 -0.43 -1.13 -14.35
C TYR A 93 -0.01 -2.10 -15.44
N ARG A 94 0.65 -3.20 -15.07
CA ARG A 94 1.00 -4.28 -16.00
C ARG A 94 -0.24 -4.90 -16.65
N LYS A 95 -1.28 -5.20 -15.86
CA LYS A 95 -2.55 -5.75 -16.40
C LYS A 95 -3.25 -4.79 -17.35
N LEU A 96 -3.07 -3.48 -17.16
CA LEU A 96 -3.61 -2.42 -18.02
C LEU A 96 -2.70 -2.10 -19.22
N GLY A 97 -1.56 -2.77 -19.38
CA GLY A 97 -0.59 -2.48 -20.44
C GLY A 97 0.17 -1.16 -20.25
N GLN A 98 0.08 -0.53 -19.08
CA GLN A 98 0.65 0.79 -18.80
C GLN A 98 2.09 0.65 -18.26
N ARG A 99 3.02 0.25 -19.15
CA ARG A 99 4.42 -0.02 -18.77
C ARG A 99 5.12 1.17 -18.11
N ASP A 100 4.94 2.38 -18.65
CA ASP A 100 5.62 3.57 -18.12
C ASP A 100 5.15 3.89 -16.69
N ASN A 101 3.86 3.69 -16.41
CA ASN A 101 3.32 3.86 -15.06
C ASN A 101 3.78 2.76 -14.10
N GLU A 102 3.94 1.52 -14.59
CA GLU A 102 4.57 0.43 -13.82
C GLU A 102 6.00 0.82 -13.40
N ILE A 103 6.81 1.32 -14.35
CA ILE A 103 8.18 1.79 -14.07
C ILE A 103 8.16 2.95 -13.07
N ALA A 104 7.29 3.95 -13.29
CA ALA A 104 7.22 5.14 -12.48
C ALA A 104 6.87 4.83 -11.00
N VAL A 105 5.92 3.91 -10.76
CA VAL A 105 5.53 3.57 -9.38
C VAL A 105 6.63 2.80 -8.65
N LEU A 106 7.35 1.91 -9.34
CA LEU A 106 8.48 1.17 -8.76
C LEU A 106 9.65 2.12 -8.44
N GLN A 107 9.98 3.02 -9.37
CA GLN A 107 11.01 4.05 -9.17
C GLN A 107 10.68 5.00 -8.02
N ARG A 108 9.40 5.38 -7.87
CA ARG A 108 8.93 6.22 -6.76
C ARG A 108 9.28 5.59 -5.41
N TRP A 109 8.95 4.31 -5.22
CA TRP A 109 9.26 3.60 -3.97
C TRP A 109 10.77 3.55 -3.70
N LEU A 110 11.59 3.19 -4.69
CA LEU A 110 13.05 3.14 -4.54
C LEU A 110 13.68 4.50 -4.17
N ARG A 111 13.05 5.62 -4.56
CA ARG A 111 13.52 6.97 -4.27
C ARG A 111 13.35 7.34 -2.80
N VAL A 112 12.27 6.87 -2.18
CA VAL A 112 11.92 7.19 -0.78
C VAL A 112 12.39 6.12 0.21
N SER A 113 12.76 4.94 -0.28
CA SER A 113 13.33 3.85 0.51
C SER A 113 14.82 4.09 0.84
N PRO A 114 15.26 3.78 2.07
CA PRO A 114 16.67 3.77 2.44
C PRO A 114 17.52 2.87 1.52
N ALA A 115 18.76 3.30 1.24
CA ALA A 115 19.64 2.62 0.28
C ALA A 115 19.95 1.17 0.69
N ASP A 116 20.12 0.91 1.98
CA ASP A 116 20.37 -0.42 2.57
C ASP A 116 19.16 -1.37 2.50
N ARG A 117 17.97 -0.84 2.22
CA ARG A 117 16.71 -1.63 2.21
C ARG A 117 16.05 -1.76 0.86
N ARG A 118 16.46 -0.96 -0.11
CA ARG A 118 15.92 -1.02 -1.46
C ARG A 118 16.63 -2.07 -2.33
N GLU A 119 17.90 -2.35 -2.04
CA GLU A 119 18.65 -3.42 -2.71
C GLU A 119 18.12 -4.80 -2.30
N GLY A 120 17.95 -5.71 -3.28
CA GLY A 120 17.37 -7.04 -3.05
C GLY A 120 15.85 -7.08 -2.84
N SER A 121 15.15 -5.95 -2.95
CA SER A 121 13.69 -5.92 -2.89
C SER A 121 13.05 -6.47 -4.17
N GLN A 122 11.87 -7.11 -4.05
CA GLN A 122 11.10 -7.56 -5.22
C GLN A 122 10.72 -6.40 -6.16
N ILE A 123 10.57 -5.19 -5.60
CA ILE A 123 10.33 -3.95 -6.35
C ILE A 123 11.54 -3.62 -7.24
N LYS A 124 12.77 -3.67 -6.70
CA LYS A 124 14.00 -3.47 -7.47
C LYS A 124 14.18 -4.54 -8.54
N GLU A 125 14.01 -5.81 -8.19
CA GLU A 125 14.09 -6.92 -9.15
C GLU A 125 13.08 -6.76 -10.30
N ARG A 126 11.86 -6.29 -10.00
CA ARG A 126 10.86 -6.04 -11.03
C ARG A 126 11.27 -4.88 -11.93
N LEU A 127 11.77 -3.79 -11.37
CA LEU A 127 12.23 -2.64 -12.14
C LEU A 127 13.39 -3.02 -13.06
N ASP A 128 14.35 -3.80 -12.58
CA ASP A 128 15.51 -4.22 -13.39
C ASP A 128 15.08 -5.05 -14.61
N LYS A 129 14.00 -5.84 -14.50
CA LYS A 129 13.43 -6.58 -15.64
C LYS A 129 12.69 -5.68 -16.64
N LEU A 130 12.39 -4.44 -16.28
CA LEU A 130 11.69 -3.47 -17.12
C LEU A 130 12.64 -2.49 -17.81
N LEU A 131 13.87 -2.37 -17.32
CA LEU A 131 14.90 -1.51 -17.90
C LEU A 131 15.81 -2.35 -18.83
N PRO A 132 16.23 -1.80 -19.98
CA PRO A 132 17.14 -2.46 -20.90
C PRO A 132 18.58 -2.53 -20.39
#